data_AF-A0A964C9C2-F1
#
_entry.id   AF-A0A964C9C2-F1
#
_cell.length_a   1.000
_cell.length_b   1.000
_cell.length_c   1.000
_cell.angle_alpha   90.00
_cell.angle_beta   90.00
_cell.angle_gamma   90.00
#
_symmetry.space_group_name_H-M   'P 1'
#
loop_
_entity.id
_entity.type
_entity.pdbx_description
1 polymer ?
#
loop_
_entity_poly.entity_id
_entity_poly.type
_entity_poly.pdbx_seq_one_letter_code
_entity_poly.pdbx_strand_id
1 'polypeptide(L)'
;MANQIDDIARQAREGSVASIIQILNDRLAQVGVRARAVFASGVLQLLCEAATPQLLEQSSLVDRIREILEGLSPRNIRRVNINSRLVREHQLLWLEEISRDPENQLLWSQEIKLRKPNLFKRLAAAHHERQVQSKRALPRIAAPRSMQQPRQFKRGIVGDVSLSVLLLAAVATIYKGLNSPVPNSTAATTQAVASPTPSEATPAVKTSKENANSAVDSFSQAVRVAEQAASQGKTAQSRENWLVVAAKWQQASDLMAAVPSNHPRYETAVNRTGLYRQNSDKAQQEAQNK
;
A
#
# COMPACT_ATOMS: atom_id res chain seq x y z
N MET A 1 -12.41 -20.87 -18.29
CA MET A 1 -12.61 -19.41 -18.15
C MET A 1 -13.54 -19.04 -17.00
N ALA A 2 -14.70 -19.71 -16.81
CA ALA A 2 -15.61 -19.42 -15.68
C ALA A 2 -14.93 -19.45 -14.29
N ASN A 3 -14.12 -20.48 -14.01
CA ASN A 3 -13.42 -20.62 -12.72
C ASN A 3 -12.51 -19.41 -12.39
N GLN A 4 -11.86 -18.80 -13.39
CA GLN A 4 -10.95 -17.68 -13.17
C GLN A 4 -11.72 -16.41 -12.77
N ILE A 5 -12.89 -16.16 -13.37
CA ILE A 5 -13.74 -15.02 -13.04
C ILE A 5 -14.29 -15.18 -11.62
N ASP A 6 -14.72 -16.39 -11.26
CA ASP A 6 -15.19 -16.71 -9.92
C ASP A 6 -14.09 -16.57 -8.86
N ASP A 7 -12.84 -16.95 -9.21
CA ASP A 7 -11.66 -16.77 -8.37
C ASP A 7 -11.34 -15.28 -8.15
N ILE A 8 -11.39 -14.44 -9.19
CA ILE A 8 -11.18 -12.99 -9.08
C ILE A 8 -12.27 -12.36 -8.19
N ALA A 9 -13.53 -12.75 -8.37
CA ALA A 9 -14.63 -12.28 -7.52
C ALA A 9 -14.50 -12.74 -6.06
N ARG A 10 -13.94 -13.93 -5.82
CA ARG A 10 -13.61 -14.41 -4.47
C ARG A 10 -12.48 -13.60 -3.84
N GLN A 11 -11.39 -13.36 -4.57
CA GLN A 11 -10.26 -12.55 -4.10
C GLN A 11 -10.67 -11.09 -3.81
N ALA A 12 -11.51 -10.50 -4.67
CA ALA A 12 -12.04 -9.15 -4.44
C ALA A 12 -12.88 -9.08 -3.15
N ARG A 13 -13.71 -10.10 -2.89
CA ARG A 13 -14.46 -10.27 -1.64
C ARG A 13 -13.56 -10.40 -0.41
N GLU A 14 -12.37 -10.96 -0.57
CA GLU A 14 -11.37 -11.09 0.50
C GLU A 14 -10.64 -9.77 0.79
N GLY A 15 -10.81 -8.76 -0.06
CA GLY A 15 -10.18 -7.44 0.07
C GLY A 15 -8.92 -7.28 -0.78
N SER A 16 -8.67 -8.18 -1.74
CA SER A 16 -7.59 -8.02 -2.71
C SER A 16 -7.82 -6.77 -3.56
N VAL A 17 -6.99 -5.75 -3.36
CA VAL A 17 -7.08 -4.47 -4.09
C VAL A 17 -6.91 -4.67 -5.59
N ALA A 18 -5.99 -5.54 -6.00
CA ALA A 18 -5.76 -5.84 -7.42
C ALA A 18 -7.00 -6.42 -8.09
N SER A 19 -7.67 -7.37 -7.43
CA SER A 19 -8.89 -8.01 -7.95
C SER A 19 -10.08 -7.04 -7.96
N ILE A 20 -10.17 -6.15 -6.95
CA ILE A 20 -11.17 -5.07 -6.92
C ILE A 20 -10.96 -4.11 -8.11
N ILE A 21 -9.72 -3.68 -8.37
CA ILE A 21 -9.38 -2.83 -9.52
C ILE A 21 -9.73 -3.52 -10.83
N GLN A 22 -9.44 -4.81 -10.95
CA GLN A 22 -9.75 -5.58 -12.17
C GLN A 22 -11.25 -5.58 -12.45
N ILE A 23 -12.07 -5.84 -11.44
CA ILE A 23 -13.54 -5.82 -11.59
C ILE A 23 -14.04 -4.40 -11.86
N LEU A 24 -13.50 -3.38 -11.17
CA LEU A 24 -13.88 -1.99 -11.43
C LEU A 24 -13.55 -1.58 -12.87
N ASN A 25 -12.36 -1.89 -13.36
CA ASN A 25 -11.97 -1.61 -14.74
C ASN A 25 -12.84 -2.33 -15.76
N ASP A 26 -13.16 -3.61 -15.52
CA ASP A 26 -14.08 -4.36 -16.39
C ASP A 26 -15.47 -3.70 -16.47
N ARG A 27 -16.02 -3.25 -15.34
CA ARG A 27 -17.34 -2.60 -15.27
C ARG A 27 -17.33 -1.16 -15.78
N LEU A 28 -16.25 -0.41 -15.56
CA LEU A 28 -16.13 1.00 -15.92
C LEU A 28 -15.58 1.23 -17.33
N ALA A 29 -14.98 0.21 -17.96
CA ALA A 29 -14.54 0.28 -19.35
C ALA A 29 -15.67 0.62 -20.32
N GLN A 30 -16.91 0.18 -20.04
CA GLN A 30 -18.08 0.49 -20.86
C GLN A 30 -18.39 1.99 -20.94
N VAL A 31 -17.98 2.76 -19.92
CA VAL A 31 -18.15 4.22 -19.86
C VAL A 31 -16.83 4.96 -20.14
N GLY A 32 -15.79 4.26 -20.58
CA GLY A 32 -14.49 4.85 -20.91
C GLY A 32 -13.70 5.36 -19.70
N VAL A 33 -14.00 4.85 -18.50
CA VAL A 33 -13.32 5.25 -17.25
C VAL A 33 -12.32 4.17 -16.84
N ARG A 34 -11.08 4.59 -16.60
CA ARG A 34 -10.02 3.76 -16.02
C ARG A 34 -9.94 4.01 -14.52
N ALA A 35 -9.89 2.93 -13.75
CA ALA A 35 -9.74 2.95 -12.30
C ALA A 35 -8.33 2.50 -11.86
N ARG A 36 -7.78 3.21 -10.87
CA ARG A 36 -6.58 2.83 -10.12
C ARG A 36 -6.90 2.92 -8.64
N ALA A 37 -6.39 2.01 -7.82
CA ALA A 37 -6.65 2.08 -6.38
C ALA A 37 -5.43 1.72 -5.55
N VAL A 38 -5.39 2.28 -4.34
CA VAL A 38 -4.44 1.94 -3.28
C VAL A 38 -5.21 1.89 -1.97
N PHE A 39 -4.95 0.89 -1.13
CA PHE A 39 -5.52 0.85 0.21
C PHE A 39 -4.52 1.48 1.19
N ALA A 40 -4.89 2.64 1.75
CA ALA A 40 -4.03 3.41 2.66
C ALA A 40 -4.86 3.98 3.80
N SER A 41 -4.31 3.95 5.03
CA SER A 41 -4.93 4.54 6.22
C SER A 41 -6.38 4.05 6.49
N GLY A 42 -6.67 2.78 6.16
CA GLY A 42 -8.01 2.19 6.34
C GLY A 42 -9.07 2.66 5.34
N VAL A 43 -8.66 3.37 4.28
CA VAL A 43 -9.52 3.88 3.22
C VAL A 43 -9.01 3.36 1.88
N LEU A 44 -9.92 2.89 1.02
CA LEU A 44 -9.58 2.59 -0.36
C LEU A 44 -9.54 3.90 -1.15
N GLN A 45 -8.33 4.37 -1.48
CA GLN A 45 -8.13 5.52 -2.35
C GLN A 45 -8.31 5.05 -3.78
N LEU A 46 -9.37 5.51 -4.43
CA LEU A 46 -9.73 5.20 -5.80
C LEU A 46 -9.52 6.44 -6.67
N LEU A 47 -8.90 6.25 -7.82
CA LEU A 47 -8.68 7.27 -8.83
C LEU A 47 -9.36 6.83 -10.13
N CYS A 48 -10.27 7.67 -10.61
CA CYS A 48 -10.99 7.49 -11.85
C CYS A 48 -10.45 8.47 -12.90
N GLU A 49 -10.02 7.94 -14.03
CA GLU A 49 -9.44 8.68 -15.14
C GLU A 49 -10.28 8.48 -16.39
N ALA A 50 -10.64 9.57 -17.08
CA ALA A 50 -11.29 9.51 -18.39
C ALA A 50 -10.76 10.61 -19.32
N ALA A 51 -10.98 10.45 -20.63
CA ALA A 51 -10.54 11.43 -21.63
C ALA A 51 -11.32 12.75 -21.53
N THR A 52 -12.60 12.70 -21.15
CA THR A 52 -13.50 13.85 -21.16
C THR A 52 -14.20 14.01 -19.81
N PRO A 53 -14.39 15.25 -19.31
CA PRO A 53 -14.97 15.50 -17.99
C PRO A 53 -16.43 15.04 -17.87
N GLN A 54 -17.17 14.97 -18.98
CA GLN A 54 -18.55 14.50 -19.02
C GLN A 54 -18.69 13.03 -18.60
N LEU A 55 -17.65 12.22 -18.83
CA LEU A 55 -17.62 10.81 -18.40
C LEU A 55 -17.31 10.65 -16.91
N LEU A 56 -16.84 11.72 -16.26
CA LEU A 56 -16.49 11.78 -14.85
C LEU A 56 -17.54 12.56 -14.04
N GLU A 57 -18.79 12.55 -14.49
CA GLU A 57 -19.88 13.18 -13.74
C GLU A 57 -20.01 12.55 -12.36
N GLN A 58 -20.01 13.40 -11.32
CA GLN A 58 -19.81 12.98 -9.93
C GLN A 58 -20.91 12.05 -9.43
N SER A 59 -22.18 12.39 -9.66
CA SER A 59 -23.30 11.65 -9.06
C SER A 59 -23.43 10.24 -9.64
N SER A 60 -23.44 10.13 -10.97
CA SER A 60 -23.56 8.87 -11.69
C SER A 60 -22.37 7.93 -11.45
N LEU A 61 -21.14 8.47 -11.41
CA LEU A 61 -19.95 7.65 -11.19
C LEU A 61 -19.89 7.14 -9.75
N VAL A 62 -20.19 8.01 -8.76
CA VAL A 62 -20.20 7.62 -7.35
C VAL A 62 -21.25 6.55 -7.08
N ASP A 63 -22.45 6.68 -7.63
CA ASP A 63 -23.53 5.70 -7.46
C ASP A 63 -23.17 4.35 -8.08
N ARG A 64 -22.60 4.35 -9.29
CA ARG A 64 -22.15 3.14 -9.97
C ARG A 64 -21.02 2.44 -9.22
N ILE A 65 -20.03 3.18 -8.74
CA ILE A 65 -18.93 2.62 -7.94
C ILE A 65 -19.46 2.05 -6.63
N ARG A 66 -20.40 2.75 -5.98
CA ARG A 66 -21.06 2.26 -4.76
C ARG A 66 -21.76 0.94 -5.03
N GLU A 67 -22.56 0.84 -6.08
CA GLU A 67 -23.27 -0.39 -6.46
C GLU A 67 -22.29 -1.56 -6.67
N ILE A 68 -21.20 -1.33 -7.41
CA ILE A 68 -20.18 -2.36 -7.66
C ILE A 68 -19.53 -2.81 -6.36
N LEU A 69 -19.06 -1.87 -5.52
CA LEU A 69 -18.35 -2.19 -4.29
C LEU A 69 -19.26 -2.79 -3.21
N GLU A 70 -20.52 -2.38 -3.14
CA GLU A 70 -21.51 -2.99 -2.24
C GLU A 70 -21.89 -4.40 -2.72
N GLY A 71 -22.04 -4.61 -4.03
CA GLY A 71 -22.24 -5.93 -4.63
C GLY A 71 -21.07 -6.89 -4.34
N LEU A 72 -19.84 -6.38 -4.44
CA LEU A 72 -18.65 -7.15 -4.07
C LEU A 72 -18.53 -7.36 -2.56
N SER A 73 -18.90 -6.37 -1.74
CA SER A 73 -18.76 -6.43 -0.28
C SER A 73 -17.37 -6.89 0.20
N PRO A 74 -16.28 -6.19 -0.20
CA PRO A 74 -14.92 -6.56 0.18
C PRO A 74 -14.74 -6.56 1.70
N ARG A 75 -14.08 -7.61 2.21
CA ARG A 75 -13.69 -7.69 3.62
C ARG A 75 -12.69 -6.56 3.93
N ASN A 76 -12.80 -6.01 5.14
CA ASN A 76 -11.90 -4.99 5.69
C ASN A 76 -11.85 -3.63 4.96
N ILE A 77 -12.69 -3.41 3.94
CA ILE A 77 -12.84 -2.13 3.26
C ILE A 77 -14.23 -1.57 3.56
N ARG A 78 -14.29 -0.43 4.23
CA ARG A 78 -15.56 0.23 4.63
C ARG A 78 -15.68 1.65 4.12
N ARG A 79 -14.55 2.30 3.88
CA ARG A 79 -14.43 3.69 3.45
C ARG A 79 -13.70 3.68 2.12
N VAL A 80 -14.24 4.41 1.17
CA VAL A 80 -13.66 4.55 -0.18
C VAL A 80 -13.63 6.03 -0.46
N ASN A 81 -12.45 6.54 -0.79
CA ASN A 81 -12.30 7.90 -1.27
C ASN A 81 -12.15 7.86 -2.78
N ILE A 82 -13.12 8.45 -3.49
CA ILE A 82 -13.18 8.44 -4.94
C ILE A 82 -12.68 9.79 -5.44
N ASN A 83 -11.62 9.76 -6.22
CA ASN A 83 -10.99 10.93 -6.81
C ASN A 83 -11.16 10.84 -8.32
N SER A 84 -11.42 11.95 -8.99
CA SER A 84 -11.55 12.00 -10.45
C SER A 84 -10.53 12.96 -11.06
N ARG A 85 -9.99 12.58 -12.22
CA ARG A 85 -9.12 13.46 -13.02
C ARG A 85 -9.16 13.07 -14.49
N LEU A 86 -8.69 13.95 -15.36
CA LEU A 86 -8.50 13.60 -16.78
C LEU A 86 -7.32 12.64 -16.96
N VAL A 87 -7.40 11.76 -17.96
CA VAL A 87 -6.33 10.80 -18.30
C VAL A 87 -5.01 11.53 -18.53
N ARG A 88 -3.94 11.01 -17.91
CA ARG A 88 -2.55 11.43 -18.14
C ARG A 88 -1.71 10.22 -18.52
N GLU A 89 -0.76 10.39 -19.44
CA GLU A 89 -0.05 9.26 -20.04
C GLU A 89 0.85 8.50 -19.05
N HIS A 90 1.50 9.18 -18.09
CA HIS A 90 2.53 8.54 -17.26
C HIS A 90 2.62 9.11 -15.85
N GLN A 91 1.99 8.47 -14.86
CA GLN A 91 2.26 8.74 -13.44
C GLN A 91 2.15 7.47 -12.58
N LEU A 92 3.26 7.08 -11.96
CA LEU A 92 3.38 5.92 -11.07
C LEU A 92 3.07 6.27 -9.59
N LEU A 93 3.07 7.56 -9.23
CA LEU A 93 2.98 8.08 -7.85
C LEU A 93 1.78 9.02 -7.65
N TRP A 94 0.67 8.73 -8.30
CA TRP A 94 -0.52 9.60 -8.32
C TRP A 94 -1.08 9.92 -6.92
N LEU A 95 -0.95 9.00 -5.94
CA LEU A 95 -1.48 9.22 -4.59
C LEU A 95 -0.71 10.32 -3.85
N GLU A 96 0.62 10.38 -4.00
CA GLU A 96 1.45 11.41 -3.37
C GLU A 96 1.14 12.79 -3.95
N GLU A 97 0.90 12.86 -5.26
CA GLU A 97 0.57 14.11 -5.95
C GLU A 97 -0.76 14.70 -5.47
N ILE A 98 -1.82 13.89 -5.43
CA ILE A 98 -3.12 14.31 -4.89
C ILE A 98 -2.99 14.69 -3.41
N SER A 99 -2.16 13.99 -2.63
CA SER A 99 -1.98 14.33 -1.22
C SER A 99 -1.27 15.67 -0.98
N ARG A 100 -0.46 16.13 -1.95
CA ARG A 100 0.25 17.42 -1.87
C ARG A 100 -0.62 18.57 -2.36
N ASP A 101 -1.39 18.35 -3.41
CA ASP A 101 -2.22 19.40 -4.02
C ASP A 101 -3.53 18.81 -4.59
N PRO A 102 -4.55 18.58 -3.75
CA PRO A 102 -5.80 17.96 -4.19
C PRO A 102 -6.62 18.88 -5.11
N GLU A 103 -6.58 20.19 -4.91
CA GLU A 103 -7.43 21.17 -5.60
C GLU A 103 -7.04 21.34 -7.08
N ASN A 104 -5.75 21.34 -7.40
CA ASN A 104 -5.29 21.52 -8.79
C ASN A 104 -5.19 20.20 -9.56
N GLN A 105 -5.18 19.06 -8.86
CA GLN A 105 -4.94 17.75 -9.47
C GLN A 105 -6.22 16.96 -9.76
N LEU A 106 -7.30 17.29 -9.06
CA LEU A 106 -8.58 16.59 -9.16
C LEU A 106 -9.66 17.49 -9.74
N LEU A 107 -10.59 16.87 -10.46
CA LEU A 107 -11.85 17.52 -10.83
C LEU A 107 -12.79 17.54 -9.63
N TRP A 108 -12.83 16.44 -8.87
CA TRP A 108 -13.55 16.33 -7.61
C TRP A 108 -13.03 15.15 -6.78
N SER A 109 -13.34 15.18 -5.48
CA SER A 109 -13.07 14.10 -4.53
C SER A 109 -14.29 13.86 -3.64
N GLN A 110 -14.67 12.59 -3.45
CA GLN A 110 -15.82 12.21 -2.64
C GLN A 110 -15.53 10.95 -1.83
N GLU A 111 -15.63 11.06 -0.51
CA GLU A 111 -15.61 9.89 0.37
C GLU A 111 -17.01 9.26 0.49
N ILE A 112 -17.09 7.95 0.32
CA ILE A 112 -18.28 7.15 0.57
C ILE A 112 -18.02 6.05 1.61
N LYS A 113 -19.07 5.71 2.35
CA LYS A 113 -19.09 4.57 3.28
C LYS A 113 -19.91 3.44 2.67
N LEU A 114 -19.32 2.26 2.57
CA LEU A 114 -19.98 1.08 2.02
C LEU A 114 -20.92 0.45 3.06
N ARG A 115 -22.15 0.14 2.65
CA ARG A 115 -23.10 -0.61 3.49
C ARG A 115 -22.73 -2.09 3.47
N LYS A 116 -22.70 -2.74 4.64
CA LYS A 116 -22.54 -4.20 4.71
C LYS A 116 -23.88 -4.88 4.47
N PRO A 117 -23.98 -5.89 3.58
CA PRO A 117 -25.12 -6.78 3.59
C PRO A 117 -25.12 -7.58 4.90
N ASN A 118 -26.29 -7.72 5.51
CA ASN A 118 -26.48 -8.49 6.74
C ASN A 118 -25.93 -9.91 6.55
N LEU A 119 -24.98 -10.32 7.40
CA LEU A 119 -24.30 -11.62 7.37
C LEU A 119 -25.27 -12.81 7.30
N PHE A 120 -26.47 -12.65 7.86
CA PHE A 120 -27.55 -13.65 7.84
C PHE A 120 -28.13 -13.93 6.45
N LYS A 121 -28.19 -12.94 5.54
CA LYS A 121 -28.64 -13.18 4.15
C LYS A 121 -27.63 -14.01 3.35
N ARG A 122 -26.34 -13.92 3.69
CA ARG A 122 -25.26 -14.69 3.02
C ARG A 122 -25.23 -16.16 3.42
N LEU A 123 -25.52 -16.47 4.69
CA LEU A 123 -25.64 -17.86 5.15
C LEU A 123 -26.81 -18.59 4.49
N ALA A 124 -27.94 -17.91 4.30
CA ALA A 124 -29.09 -18.47 3.61
C ALA A 124 -28.80 -18.76 2.12
N ALA A 125 -28.15 -17.83 1.41
CA ALA A 125 -27.79 -18.02 0.00
C ALA A 125 -26.76 -19.15 -0.22
N ALA A 126 -25.75 -19.26 0.66
CA ALA A 126 -24.75 -20.33 0.59
C ALA A 126 -25.34 -21.73 0.83
N HIS A 127 -26.39 -21.82 1.67
CA HIS A 127 -27.10 -23.07 1.88
C HIS A 127 -27.95 -23.45 0.65
N HIS A 128 -28.51 -22.47 -0.06
CA HIS A 128 -29.28 -22.67 -1.28
C HIS A 128 -28.42 -23.10 -2.47
N GLU A 129 -27.24 -22.50 -2.68
CA GLU A 129 -26.30 -22.90 -3.73
C GLU A 129 -25.76 -24.33 -3.54
N ARG A 130 -25.45 -24.72 -2.29
CA ARG A 130 -25.08 -26.13 -1.98
C ARG A 130 -26.21 -27.11 -2.31
N GLN A 131 -27.46 -26.71 -2.08
CA GLN A 131 -28.62 -27.56 -2.39
C GLN A 131 -28.85 -27.71 -3.91
N VAL A 132 -28.54 -26.70 -4.72
CA VAL A 132 -28.69 -26.73 -6.17
C VAL A 132 -27.56 -27.53 -6.85
N GLN A 133 -26.31 -27.42 -6.37
CA GLN A 133 -25.20 -28.26 -6.87
C GLN A 133 -25.35 -29.74 -6.49
N SER A 134 -25.93 -30.04 -5.33
CA SER A 134 -26.26 -31.42 -4.92
C SER A 134 -27.31 -32.10 -5.81
N LYS A 135 -28.07 -31.35 -6.62
CA LYS A 135 -29.14 -31.89 -7.48
C LYS A 135 -28.71 -32.09 -8.94
N ARG A 136 -27.48 -31.73 -9.33
CA ARG A 136 -26.94 -32.09 -10.65
C ARG A 136 -26.20 -33.43 -10.56
N ALA A 137 -26.99 -34.49 -10.72
CA ALA A 137 -26.67 -35.83 -11.22
C ALA A 137 -25.26 -36.39 -10.95
N LEU A 138 -25.17 -37.29 -9.97
CA LEU A 138 -24.18 -38.36 -9.95
C LEU A 138 -24.56 -39.40 -11.03
N PRO A 139 -23.66 -39.85 -11.92
CA PRO A 139 -23.92 -41.04 -12.71
C PRO A 139 -23.99 -42.24 -11.75
N ARG A 140 -25.14 -42.90 -11.75
CA ARG A 140 -25.43 -44.11 -10.98
C ARG A 140 -24.61 -45.27 -11.53
N ILE A 141 -23.40 -45.47 -11.03
CA ILE A 141 -22.67 -46.74 -11.19
C ILE A 141 -23.12 -47.66 -10.06
N ALA A 142 -23.76 -48.76 -10.43
CA ALA A 142 -24.18 -49.80 -9.52
C ALA A 142 -22.95 -50.49 -8.89
N ALA A 143 -22.95 -50.64 -7.57
CA ALA A 143 -21.95 -51.39 -6.83
C ALA A 143 -22.37 -52.88 -6.70
N PRO A 144 -21.41 -53.82 -6.62
CA PRO A 144 -21.60 -55.06 -5.88
C PRO A 144 -21.02 -54.95 -4.46
N ARG A 145 -21.65 -55.71 -3.56
CA ARG A 145 -21.43 -55.79 -2.11
C ARG A 145 -20.09 -56.41 -1.72
N SER A 146 -19.48 -55.88 -0.65
CA SER A 146 -18.79 -56.64 0.42
C SER A 146 -18.62 -55.71 1.64
N MET A 147 -19.37 -55.90 2.72
CA MET A 147 -19.03 -56.64 3.95
C MET A 147 -17.98 -55.97 4.87
N GLN A 148 -18.52 -55.34 5.92
CA GLN A 148 -18.05 -55.26 7.33
C GLN A 148 -16.59 -54.86 7.68
N GLN A 149 -16.42 -53.72 8.39
CA GLN A 149 -16.25 -53.71 9.87
C GLN A 149 -16.22 -52.27 10.44
N PRO A 150 -16.72 -52.02 11.68
CA PRO A 150 -16.72 -50.71 12.30
C PRO A 150 -15.62 -50.58 13.37
N ARG A 151 -14.81 -49.50 13.34
CA ARG A 151 -14.01 -49.05 14.48
C ARG A 151 -13.93 -47.52 14.60
N GLN A 152 -14.87 -47.01 15.40
CA GLN A 152 -14.68 -46.07 16.52
C GLN A 152 -13.83 -44.79 16.34
N PHE A 153 -14.58 -43.68 16.45
CA PHE A 153 -14.24 -42.40 17.08
C PHE A 153 -13.09 -42.42 18.10
N LYS A 154 -12.12 -41.51 17.92
CA LYS A 154 -11.51 -40.74 19.02
C LYS A 154 -11.25 -39.28 18.61
N ARG A 155 -11.98 -38.39 19.29
CA ARG A 155 -11.68 -36.97 19.53
C ARG A 155 -10.50 -36.92 20.52
N GLY A 156 -9.56 -35.98 20.38
CA GLY A 156 -8.53 -35.74 21.41
C GLY A 156 -7.45 -34.71 21.06
N ILE A 157 -7.72 -33.47 21.46
CA ILE A 157 -6.85 -32.35 21.88
C ILE A 157 -5.34 -32.66 21.95
N VAL A 158 -4.53 -31.99 21.12
CA VAL A 158 -3.15 -31.55 21.45
C VAL A 158 -2.96 -30.17 20.80
N GLY A 159 -3.55 -29.15 21.42
CA GLY A 159 -3.53 -27.75 20.97
C GLY A 159 -2.90 -26.78 21.97
N ASP A 160 -2.22 -27.26 23.02
CA ASP A 160 -1.85 -26.41 24.18
C ASP A 160 -0.36 -26.39 24.56
N VAL A 161 0.56 -26.83 23.68
CA VAL A 161 2.02 -26.66 23.95
C VAL A 161 2.60 -25.38 23.32
N SER A 162 1.96 -24.85 22.28
CA SER A 162 2.49 -23.68 21.54
C SER A 162 2.26 -22.34 22.25
N LEU A 163 1.25 -22.25 23.14
CA LEU A 163 0.91 -20.98 23.80
C LEU A 163 1.87 -20.65 24.96
N SER A 164 2.40 -21.66 25.66
CA SER A 164 3.30 -21.46 26.81
C SER A 164 4.70 -20.99 26.40
N VAL A 165 5.21 -21.43 25.24
CA VAL A 165 6.50 -20.98 24.70
C VAL A 165 6.43 -19.53 24.21
N LEU A 166 5.27 -19.13 23.64
CA LEU A 166 5.06 -17.78 23.11
C LEU A 166 4.88 -16.73 24.23
N LEU A 167 4.29 -17.14 25.37
CA LEU A 167 4.16 -16.28 26.56
C LEU A 167 5.51 -16.04 27.26
N LEU A 168 6.38 -17.04 27.34
CA LEU A 168 7.73 -16.87 27.92
C LEU A 168 8.64 -15.97 27.07
N ALA A 169 8.52 -16.02 25.74
CA ALA A 169 9.26 -15.13 24.85
C ALA A 169 8.80 -13.66 24.97
N ALA A 170 7.50 -13.42 25.14
CA ALA A 170 6.96 -12.08 25.34
C ALA A 170 7.46 -11.43 26.64
N VAL A 171 7.51 -12.18 27.74
CA VAL A 171 8.00 -11.70 29.04
C VAL A 171 9.49 -11.30 28.97
N ALA A 172 10.34 -12.08 28.29
CA ALA A 172 11.76 -11.75 28.14
C ALA A 172 12.03 -10.44 27.37
N THR A 173 11.20 -10.11 26.38
CA THR A 173 11.35 -8.86 25.61
C THR A 173 10.97 -7.61 26.42
N ILE A 174 10.00 -7.73 27.34
CA ILE A 174 9.57 -6.63 28.20
C ILE A 174 10.62 -6.35 29.29
N TYR A 175 11.23 -7.38 29.88
CA TYR A 175 12.27 -7.20 30.90
C TYR A 175 13.56 -6.53 30.38
N LYS A 176 13.90 -6.69 29.09
CA LYS A 176 15.06 -6.00 28.48
C LYS A 176 14.78 -4.53 28.14
N GLY A 177 13.51 -4.16 27.92
CA GLY A 177 13.11 -2.80 27.55
C GLY A 177 13.08 -1.80 28.71
N LEU A 178 12.95 -2.27 29.97
CA LEU A 178 12.89 -1.39 31.14
C LEU A 178 14.26 -1.06 31.77
N ASN A 179 15.36 -1.68 31.33
CA ASN A 179 16.69 -1.52 31.94
C ASN A 179 17.72 -0.80 31.06
N SER A 180 17.29 -0.09 30.01
CA SER A 180 18.22 0.70 29.19
C SER A 180 18.48 2.09 29.80
N PRO A 181 19.75 2.46 30.10
CA PRO A 181 20.09 3.75 30.69
C PRO A 181 19.80 4.91 29.74
N VAL A 182 19.15 5.95 30.26
CA VAL A 182 18.93 7.23 29.57
C VAL A 182 20.24 8.03 29.57
N PRO A 183 20.78 8.49 28.42
CA PRO A 183 21.79 9.52 28.41
C PRO A 183 21.12 10.90 28.52
N ASN A 184 21.56 11.64 29.54
CA ASN A 184 21.21 13.02 29.84
C ASN A 184 21.43 13.96 28.64
N SER A 185 20.53 14.93 28.49
CA SER A 185 20.86 16.22 27.86
C SER A 185 20.41 17.34 28.78
N THR A 186 21.40 17.90 29.45
CA THR A 186 21.30 19.03 30.37
C THR A 186 21.10 20.33 29.57
N ALA A 187 20.16 21.12 30.09
CA ALA A 187 19.83 22.52 29.91
C ALA A 187 20.72 23.45 29.04
N ALA A 188 20.04 24.34 28.32
CA ALA A 188 20.35 25.77 28.34
C ALA A 188 19.04 26.60 28.29
N THR A 189 18.72 27.20 29.42
CA THR A 189 17.80 28.35 29.59
C THR A 189 18.37 29.55 28.83
N THR A 190 17.51 30.45 28.30
CA THR A 190 17.47 31.91 28.60
C THR A 190 16.52 32.68 27.65
N GLN A 191 15.45 33.18 28.26
CA GLN A 191 14.75 34.47 28.07
C GLN A 191 13.95 34.81 26.79
N ALA A 192 12.71 35.21 27.08
CA ALA A 192 11.85 36.04 26.26
C ALA A 192 12.28 37.52 26.32
N VAL A 193 12.26 38.24 25.19
CA VAL A 193 11.94 39.67 25.13
C VAL A 193 11.26 40.02 23.79
N ALA A 194 10.18 40.78 23.93
CA ALA A 194 9.37 41.61 23.03
C ALA A 194 9.71 41.81 21.51
N SER A 195 8.61 41.95 20.77
CA SER A 195 8.47 42.63 19.46
C SER A 195 8.83 44.12 19.54
N PRO A 196 9.25 44.79 18.44
CA PRO A 196 8.24 45.40 17.54
C PRO A 196 8.57 45.39 16.02
N THR A 197 7.50 45.49 15.23
CA THR A 197 7.33 45.83 13.80
C THR A 197 7.93 47.22 13.43
N PRO A 198 7.89 47.71 12.17
CA PRO A 198 8.41 47.26 10.86
C PRO A 198 9.50 48.21 10.28
N SER A 199 10.29 47.79 9.28
CA SER A 199 10.86 48.77 8.32
C SER A 199 11.20 48.16 6.97
N GLU A 200 10.89 48.95 5.95
CA GLU A 200 10.92 48.74 4.51
C GLU A 200 12.32 49.04 3.94
N ALA A 201 12.87 48.15 3.11
CA ALA A 201 13.89 48.49 2.12
C ALA A 201 13.99 47.39 1.04
N THR A 202 13.58 47.73 -0.17
CA THR A 202 13.99 47.12 -1.46
C THR A 202 15.34 47.78 -1.85
N PRO A 203 16.24 47.31 -2.76
CA PRO A 203 16.09 46.29 -3.81
C PRO A 203 17.28 45.31 -4.00
N ALA A 204 17.01 44.08 -4.47
CA ALA A 204 17.81 43.30 -5.44
C ALA A 204 17.47 41.80 -5.35
N VAL A 205 16.48 41.35 -6.13
CA VAL A 205 16.26 39.91 -6.33
C VAL A 205 15.98 39.67 -7.80
N LYS A 206 17.03 39.27 -8.54
CA LYS A 206 16.93 38.33 -9.66
C LYS A 206 18.24 37.53 -9.71
N THR A 207 18.11 36.21 -9.88
CA THR A 207 19.18 35.21 -10.09
C THR A 207 19.71 34.51 -8.83
N SER A 208 18.93 33.55 -8.27
CA SER A 208 19.48 32.36 -7.54
C SER A 208 18.42 31.40 -6.93
N LYS A 209 17.11 31.71 -6.99
CA LYS A 209 16.08 30.89 -6.32
C LYS A 209 15.72 29.55 -7.00
N GLU A 210 16.20 29.30 -8.21
CA GLU A 210 15.84 28.10 -8.99
C GLU A 210 16.73 26.88 -8.68
N ASN A 211 17.99 27.09 -8.30
CA ASN A 211 18.88 25.99 -7.89
C ASN A 211 18.64 25.49 -6.46
N ALA A 212 18.05 26.32 -5.59
CA ALA A 212 17.80 25.92 -4.21
C ALA A 212 16.65 24.90 -4.09
N ASN A 213 15.60 25.01 -4.92
CA ASN A 213 14.45 24.10 -4.86
C ASN A 213 14.80 22.71 -5.42
N SER A 214 15.48 22.64 -6.56
CA SER A 214 15.90 21.37 -7.17
C SER A 214 16.93 20.62 -6.31
N ALA A 215 17.78 21.35 -5.58
CA ALA A 215 18.76 20.81 -4.64
C ALA A 215 18.12 20.22 -3.36
N VAL A 216 17.08 20.87 -2.83
CA VAL A 216 16.28 20.37 -1.70
C VAL A 216 15.55 19.08 -2.08
N ASP A 217 15.17 18.96 -3.35
CA ASP A 217 14.52 17.76 -3.88
C ASP A 217 15.48 16.57 -4.00
N SER A 218 16.76 16.75 -4.38
CA SER A 218 17.72 15.63 -4.52
C SER A 218 17.96 14.86 -3.23
N PHE A 219 18.18 15.55 -2.10
CA PHE A 219 18.41 14.90 -0.80
C PHE A 219 17.20 14.05 -0.37
N SER A 220 16.00 14.62 -0.49
CA SER A 220 14.76 13.96 -0.07
C SER A 220 14.34 12.83 -1.02
N GLN A 221 14.61 12.97 -2.33
CA GLN A 221 14.49 11.87 -3.29
C GLN A 221 15.45 10.72 -2.96
N ALA A 222 16.72 11.01 -2.67
CA ALA A 222 17.70 9.99 -2.33
C ALA A 222 17.30 9.15 -1.12
N VAL A 223 16.82 9.79 -0.05
CA VAL A 223 16.34 9.08 1.16
C VAL A 223 15.16 8.15 0.84
N ARG A 224 14.20 8.61 0.04
CA ARG A 224 13.05 7.76 -0.36
C ARG A 224 13.50 6.55 -1.17
N VAL A 225 14.41 6.72 -2.12
CA VAL A 225 14.94 5.60 -2.92
C VAL A 225 15.69 4.61 -2.03
N ALA A 226 16.49 5.10 -1.08
CA ALA A 226 17.18 4.26 -0.09
C ALA A 226 16.22 3.47 0.81
N GLU A 227 15.13 4.07 1.29
CA GLU A 227 14.10 3.38 2.08
C GLU A 227 13.38 2.29 1.26
N GLN A 228 13.11 2.55 -0.02
CA GLN A 228 12.59 1.54 -0.94
C GLN A 228 13.58 0.39 -1.14
N ALA A 229 14.86 0.70 -1.34
CA ALA A 229 15.91 -0.33 -1.47
C ALA A 229 15.99 -1.19 -0.20
N ALA A 230 15.97 -0.55 0.97
CA ALA A 230 16.01 -1.22 2.27
C ALA A 230 14.79 -2.11 2.51
N SER A 231 13.59 -1.66 2.16
CA SER A 231 12.37 -2.45 2.31
C SER A 231 12.32 -3.61 1.33
N GLN A 232 12.68 -3.41 0.06
CA GLN A 232 12.72 -4.46 -0.95
C GLN A 232 13.78 -5.52 -0.64
N GLY A 233 14.95 -5.11 -0.11
CA GLY A 233 16.00 -6.04 0.33
C GLY A 233 15.54 -7.01 1.41
N LYS A 234 14.57 -6.65 2.26
CA LYS A 234 14.03 -7.56 3.29
C LYS A 234 13.21 -8.71 2.70
N THR A 235 12.67 -8.53 1.50
CA THR A 235 11.79 -9.50 0.83
C THR A 235 12.41 -10.08 -0.44
N ALA A 236 13.63 -9.68 -0.80
CA ALA A 236 14.30 -10.14 -2.01
C ALA A 236 14.74 -11.60 -1.86
N GLN A 237 14.28 -12.45 -2.79
CA GLN A 237 14.57 -13.90 -2.78
C GLN A 237 15.31 -14.38 -4.01
N SER A 238 15.23 -13.67 -5.14
CA SER A 238 15.88 -14.03 -6.39
C SER A 238 17.03 -13.08 -6.72
N ARG A 239 17.94 -13.54 -7.57
CA ARG A 239 19.04 -12.75 -8.11
C ARG A 239 18.57 -11.44 -8.72
N GLU A 240 17.49 -11.47 -9.52
CA GLU A 240 16.94 -10.29 -10.18
C GLU A 240 16.43 -9.26 -9.16
N ASN A 241 15.75 -9.72 -8.10
CA ASN A 241 15.27 -8.84 -7.04
C ASN A 241 16.44 -8.17 -6.30
N TRP A 242 17.53 -8.90 -6.06
CA TRP A 242 18.73 -8.32 -5.46
C TRP A 242 19.44 -7.32 -6.38
N LEU A 243 19.46 -7.55 -7.70
CA LEU A 243 19.96 -6.57 -8.67
C LEU A 243 19.12 -5.28 -8.68
N VAL A 244 17.79 -5.39 -8.54
CA VAL A 244 16.91 -4.22 -8.41
C VAL A 244 17.21 -3.44 -7.12
N VAL A 245 17.42 -4.14 -6.00
CA VAL A 245 17.80 -3.52 -4.72
C VAL A 245 19.14 -2.80 -4.84
N ALA A 246 20.13 -3.44 -5.48
CA ALA A 246 21.43 -2.83 -5.74
C ALA A 246 21.31 -1.55 -6.59
N ALA A 247 20.58 -1.62 -7.70
CA ALA A 247 20.36 -0.47 -8.58
C ALA A 247 19.71 0.72 -7.85
N LYS A 248 18.75 0.46 -6.94
CA LYS A 248 18.14 1.51 -6.12
C LYS A 248 19.12 2.11 -5.11
N TRP A 249 19.94 1.30 -4.44
CA TRP A 249 20.99 1.82 -3.56
C TRP A 249 22.00 2.69 -4.31
N GLN A 250 22.39 2.27 -5.52
CA GLN A 250 23.25 3.07 -6.38
C GLN A 250 22.61 4.40 -6.77
N GLN A 251 21.35 4.38 -7.23
CA GLN A 251 20.61 5.59 -7.57
C GLN A 251 20.49 6.55 -6.38
N ALA A 252 20.26 6.03 -5.17
CA ALA A 252 20.22 6.84 -3.96
C ALA A 252 21.60 7.47 -3.65
N SER A 253 22.70 6.74 -3.88
CA SER A 253 24.06 7.26 -3.75
C SER A 253 24.30 8.42 -4.72
N ASP A 254 23.92 8.25 -5.99
CA ASP A 254 24.14 9.26 -7.03
C ASP A 254 23.29 10.53 -6.77
N LEU A 255 22.06 10.37 -6.29
CA LEU A 255 21.22 11.50 -5.86
C LEU A 255 21.78 12.23 -4.63
N MET A 256 22.39 11.52 -3.68
CA MET A 256 23.09 12.17 -2.55
C MET A 256 24.35 12.93 -3.03
N ALA A 257 25.07 12.39 -4.01
CA ALA A 257 26.24 13.05 -4.60
C ALA A 257 25.87 14.33 -5.37
N ALA A 258 24.64 14.41 -5.89
CA ALA A 258 24.14 15.57 -6.61
C ALA A 258 23.66 16.72 -5.69
N VAL A 259 23.67 16.54 -4.37
CA VAL A 259 23.31 17.60 -3.41
C VAL A 259 24.41 18.67 -3.40
N PRO A 260 24.08 19.96 -3.61
CA PRO A 260 25.09 21.01 -3.66
C PRO A 260 25.64 21.36 -2.28
N SER A 261 26.86 21.89 -2.25
CA SER A 261 27.60 22.26 -1.03
C SER A 261 26.92 23.31 -0.16
N ASN A 262 26.04 24.13 -0.74
CA ASN A 262 25.25 25.13 -0.02
C ASN A 262 23.98 24.57 0.64
N HIS A 263 23.66 23.29 0.46
CA HIS A 263 22.47 22.68 1.05
C HIS A 263 22.67 22.47 2.56
N PRO A 264 21.65 22.73 3.42
CA PRO A 264 21.77 22.58 4.88
C PRO A 264 22.17 21.19 5.37
N ARG A 265 21.99 20.16 4.52
CA ARG A 265 22.34 18.76 4.81
C ARG A 265 23.46 18.20 3.94
N TYR A 266 24.27 19.05 3.31
CA TYR A 266 25.33 18.61 2.40
C TYR A 266 26.29 17.59 3.03
N GLU A 267 26.81 17.87 4.23
CA GLU A 267 27.69 16.94 4.97
C GLU A 267 27.03 15.56 5.18
N THR A 268 25.73 15.57 5.51
CA THR A 268 24.97 14.32 5.63
C THR A 268 24.84 13.62 4.28
N ALA A 269 24.63 14.36 3.20
CA ALA A 269 24.52 13.80 1.85
C ALA A 269 25.82 13.10 1.45
N VAL A 270 26.98 13.75 1.63
CA VAL A 270 28.31 13.17 1.33
C VAL A 270 28.53 11.87 2.10
N ASN A 271 28.23 11.83 3.40
CA ASN A 271 28.35 10.62 4.19
C ASN A 271 27.42 9.50 3.66
N ARG A 272 26.19 9.85 3.32
CA ARG A 272 25.19 8.90 2.80
C ARG A 272 25.53 8.38 1.40
N THR A 273 26.18 9.16 0.55
CA THR A 273 26.70 8.71 -0.75
C THR A 273 27.55 7.46 -0.59
N GLY A 274 28.53 7.50 0.31
CA GLY A 274 29.41 6.35 0.58
C GLY A 274 28.65 5.15 1.16
N LEU A 275 27.80 5.39 2.16
CA LEU A 275 27.00 4.33 2.78
C LEU A 275 26.06 3.62 1.79
N TYR A 276 25.38 4.40 0.94
CA TYR A 276 24.44 3.85 -0.05
C TYR A 276 25.17 3.07 -1.13
N ARG A 277 26.38 3.50 -1.52
CA ARG A 277 27.23 2.73 -2.44
C ARG A 277 27.62 1.38 -1.85
N GLN A 278 28.07 1.34 -0.59
CA GLN A 278 28.37 0.08 0.10
C GLN A 278 27.16 -0.86 0.18
N ASN A 279 25.95 -0.32 0.36
CA ASN A 279 24.73 -1.12 0.37
C ASN A 279 24.39 -1.68 -1.02
N SER A 280 24.68 -0.93 -2.08
CA SER A 280 24.57 -1.42 -3.46
C SER A 280 25.50 -2.62 -3.66
N ASP A 281 26.77 -2.50 -3.26
CA ASP A 281 27.76 -3.58 -3.40
C ASP A 281 27.33 -4.85 -2.66
N LYS A 282 26.83 -4.71 -1.42
CA LYS A 282 26.29 -5.85 -0.65
C LYS A 282 25.11 -6.50 -1.35
N ALA A 283 24.18 -5.72 -1.90
CA ALA A 283 23.05 -6.26 -2.64
C ALA A 283 23.48 -6.95 -3.94
N GLN A 284 24.54 -6.48 -4.61
CA GLN A 284 25.12 -7.18 -5.76
C GLN A 284 25.76 -8.51 -5.36
N GLN A 285 26.45 -8.56 -4.22
CA GLN A 285 27.00 -9.80 -3.68
C GLN A 285 25.89 -10.81 -3.35
N GLU A 286 24.81 -10.36 -2.71
CA GLU A 286 23.63 -11.21 -2.49
C GLU A 286 23.04 -11.74 -3.81
N ALA A 287 23.00 -10.91 -4.87
CA ALA A 287 22.56 -11.34 -6.19
C ALA A 287 23.45 -12.42 -6.80
N GLN A 288 24.77 -12.37 -6.56
CA GLN A 288 25.72 -13.37 -7.05
C GLN A 288 25.61 -14.70 -6.27
N ASN A 289 25.13 -14.65 -5.04
CA ASN A 289 24.97 -15.80 -4.16
C ASN A 289 23.59 -16.50 -4.31
N LYS A 290 22.74 -16.05 -5.24
CA LYS A 290 21.44 -16.65 -5.58
C LYS A 290 21.49 -17.34 -6.93
#